data_AF-A0A9D4R8Q1-F1
#
_entry.id   AF-A0A9D4R8Q1-F1
#
_cell.length_a   1.000
_cell.length_b   1.000
_cell.length_c   1.000
_cell.angle_alpha   90.00
_cell.angle_beta   90.00
_cell.angle_gamma   90.00
#
_symmetry.space_group_name_H-M   'P 1'
#
loop_
_entity.id
_entity.type
_entity.pdbx_description
1 polymer ?
#
loop_
_entity_poly.entity_id
_entity_poly.type
_entity_poly.pdbx_seq_one_letter_code
_entity_poly.pdbx_strand_id
1 'polypeptide(L)'
;MLRVCICIKGYSFDNNGNCVDIDECAVNHHDPCGHRGQCANTIGGYTCSCLQGWSNDSLCSKNVSDPALCMPGYTGNRCSDATCGQHGYAQPIGLNDFRQFQM
;
A
#
# COMPACT_ATOMS: atom_id res chain seq x y z
N MET A 1 33.62 18.97 16.01
CA MET A 1 32.48 18.32 15.34
C MET A 1 32.01 17.18 16.24
N LEU A 2 30.81 17.26 16.82
CA LEU A 2 30.26 16.20 17.66
C LEU A 2 29.77 15.06 16.74
N ARG A 3 30.20 13.82 16.98
CA ARG A 3 29.59 12.64 16.36
C ARG A 3 28.45 12.20 17.25
N VAL A 4 27.22 12.35 16.77
CA VAL A 4 26.04 11.82 17.45
C VAL A 4 25.75 10.45 16.83
N CYS A 5 25.58 9.42 17.66
CA CYS A 5 25.07 8.14 17.20
C CYS A 5 23.56 8.29 17.03
N ILE A 6 23.08 8.09 15.81
CA ILE A 6 21.64 8.00 15.52
C ILE A 6 21.35 6.59 15.02
N CYS A 7 20.20 6.06 15.41
CA CYS A 7 19.66 4.88 14.77
C CYS A 7 19.12 5.24 13.39
N ILE A 8 19.16 4.27 12.47
CA ILE A 8 18.49 4.41 11.17
C ILE A 8 16.98 4.43 11.36
N LYS A 9 16.24 4.91 10.36
CA LYS A 9 14.76 4.89 10.38
C LYS A 9 14.27 3.45 10.61
N GLY A 10 13.26 3.29 11.48
CA GLY A 10 12.73 1.98 11.90
C GLY A 10 13.44 1.39 13.12
N TYR A 11 14.40 2.10 13.73
CA TYR A 11 15.14 1.64 14.89
C TYR A 11 15.18 2.70 16.01
N SER A 12 15.22 2.24 17.26
CA SER A 12 15.33 3.08 18.45
C SER A 12 16.41 2.56 19.40
N PHE A 13 16.94 3.41 20.28
CA PHE A 13 17.89 2.97 21.29
C PHE A 13 17.17 2.21 22.40
N ASP A 14 17.68 1.01 22.74
CA ASP A 14 17.31 0.30 23.96
C ASP A 14 17.99 0.92 25.21
N ASN A 15 17.71 0.35 26.39
CA ASN A 15 18.34 0.77 27.65
C ASN A 15 19.87 0.60 27.68
N ASN A 16 20.42 -0.15 26.73
CA ASN A 16 21.84 -0.46 26.60
C ASN A 16 22.53 0.38 25.52
N GLY A 17 21.80 1.26 24.82
CA GLY A 17 22.32 2.09 23.74
C GLY A 17 22.51 1.33 22.41
N ASN A 18 21.87 0.17 22.24
CA ASN A 18 21.82 -0.55 20.97
C ASN A 18 20.62 -0.08 20.15
N CYS A 19 20.80 -0.01 18.82
CA CYS A 19 19.67 0.21 17.93
C CYS A 19 18.88 -1.08 17.76
N VAL A 20 17.67 -1.10 18.31
CA VAL A 20 16.71 -2.19 18.18
C VAL A 20 15.58 -1.78 17.25
N ASP A 21 15.05 -2.76 16.52
CA ASP A 21 13.91 -2.60 15.64
C ASP A 21 12.71 -2.01 16.41
N ILE A 22 12.04 -1.03 15.82
CA ILE A 22 10.78 -0.50 16.34
C ILE A 22 9.68 -1.38 15.77
N ASP A 23 8.95 -2.10 16.62
CA ASP A 23 7.73 -2.78 16.18
C ASP A 23 6.62 -1.74 15.97
N GLU A 24 6.52 -1.19 14.76
CA GLU A 24 5.51 -0.16 14.46
C GLU A 24 4.07 -0.68 14.58
N CYS A 25 3.85 -2.00 14.55
CA CYS A 25 2.54 -2.61 14.76
C CYS A 25 2.15 -2.64 16.25
N ALA A 26 3.12 -2.69 17.17
CA ALA A 26 2.90 -2.68 18.61
C ALA A 26 2.83 -1.27 19.22
N VAL A 27 3.11 -0.23 18.41
CA VAL A 27 2.99 1.17 18.86
C VAL A 27 1.51 1.54 18.97
N ASN A 28 0.96 1.40 20.18
CA ASN A 28 -0.46 1.60 20.55
C ASN A 28 -1.12 2.93 20.13
N HIS A 29 -0.39 3.90 19.58
CA HIS A 29 -0.92 5.21 19.19
C HIS A 29 -1.08 5.42 17.69
N HIS A 30 -0.53 4.54 16.85
CA HIS A 30 -0.64 4.63 15.41
C HIS A 30 -0.92 3.24 14.86
N ASP A 31 -2.13 3.02 14.30
CA ASP A 31 -2.35 1.92 13.35
C ASP A 31 -1.58 2.28 12.07
N PRO A 32 -0.36 1.74 11.85
CA PRO A 32 0.49 2.22 10.77
C PRO A 32 -0.10 1.86 9.39
N CYS A 33 -0.99 0.87 9.34
CA CYS A 33 -1.72 0.42 8.16
C CYS A 33 -3.14 0.99 8.05
N GLY A 34 -3.55 1.86 8.99
CA GLY A 34 -4.94 2.30 9.13
C GLY A 34 -5.89 1.20 9.62
N HIS A 35 -7.15 1.58 9.90
CA HIS A 35 -8.14 0.69 10.55
C HIS A 35 -8.64 -0.48 9.71
N ARG A 36 -8.21 -0.60 8.45
CA ARG A 36 -8.65 -1.63 7.48
C ARG A 36 -7.48 -2.48 6.98
N GLY A 37 -6.34 -2.41 7.65
CA GLY A 37 -5.14 -3.16 7.35
C GLY A 37 -4.68 -4.02 8.50
N GLN A 38 -4.13 -5.19 8.20
CA GLN A 38 -3.35 -5.99 9.13
C GLN A 38 -1.89 -5.58 9.01
N CYS A 39 -1.29 -5.18 10.13
CA CYS A 39 0.13 -4.84 10.23
C CYS A 39 0.95 -6.10 10.51
N ALA A 40 2.06 -6.26 9.79
CA ALA A 40 3.07 -7.26 10.06
C ALA A 40 4.44 -6.59 10.19
N ASN A 41 5.04 -6.70 11.38
CA ASN A 41 6.35 -6.13 11.67
C ASN A 41 7.44 -6.84 10.87
N THR A 42 8.44 -6.10 10.43
CA THR A 42 9.61 -6.60 9.69
C THR A 42 10.87 -5.91 10.21
N ILE A 43 12.05 -6.49 9.97
CA ILE A 43 13.29 -5.86 10.43
C ILE A 43 13.51 -4.55 9.67
N GLY A 44 13.45 -3.43 10.39
CA GLY A 44 13.61 -2.06 9.90
C GLY A 44 12.34 -1.40 9.36
N GLY A 45 11.16 -1.97 9.62
CA GLY A 45 9.87 -1.37 9.25
C GLY A 45 8.71 -2.35 9.29
N TYR A 46 7.67 -2.12 8.51
CA TYR A 46 6.47 -2.96 8.52
C TYR A 46 5.86 -3.14 7.14
N THR A 47 4.99 -4.15 7.02
CA THR A 47 4.16 -4.37 5.84
C THR A 47 2.68 -4.37 6.21
N CYS A 48 1.85 -3.90 5.28
CA CYS A 48 0.41 -3.80 5.47
C CYS A 48 -0.31 -4.74 4.51
N SER A 49 -1.16 -5.60 5.06
CA SER A 49 -2.10 -6.42 4.30
C SER A 49 -3.50 -5.84 4.45
N CYS A 50 -3.98 -5.14 3.42
CA CYS A 50 -5.29 -4.52 3.44
C CYS A 50 -6.41 -5.56 3.29
N LEU A 51 -7.53 -5.35 3.98
CA LEU A 51 -8.71 -6.21 3.86
C LEU A 51 -9.20 -6.27 2.41
N GLN A 52 -9.84 -7.39 2.04
CA GLN A 52 -10.44 -7.52 0.71
C GLN A 52 -11.40 -6.35 0.42
N GLY A 53 -11.24 -5.72 -0.74
CA GLY A 53 -12.02 -4.54 -1.10
C GLY A 53 -11.38 -3.21 -0.68
N TRP A 54 -10.17 -3.21 -0.11
CA TRP A 54 -9.39 -2.00 0.18
C TRP A 54 -8.11 -1.93 -0.66
N SER A 55 -7.63 -0.71 -0.93
CA SER A 55 -6.43 -0.43 -1.71
C SER A 55 -5.19 -0.96 -1.03
N ASN A 56 -4.18 -1.35 -1.80
CA ASN A 56 -2.86 -1.76 -1.33
C ASN A 56 -1.93 -0.55 -1.01
N ASP A 57 -2.51 0.57 -0.61
CA ASP A 57 -1.74 1.71 -0.12
C ASP A 57 -1.27 1.49 1.33
N SER A 58 -0.28 2.25 1.77
CA SER A 58 0.29 2.10 3.12
C SER A 58 -0.71 2.38 4.26
N LEU A 59 -1.90 2.92 3.96
CA LEU A 59 -2.91 3.30 4.96
C LEU A 59 -4.25 2.57 4.78
N CYS A 60 -4.34 1.62 3.85
CA CYS A 60 -5.56 0.87 3.50
C CYS A 60 -6.82 1.78 3.48
N SER A 61 -6.69 2.96 2.87
CA SER A 61 -7.63 4.07 3.08
C SER A 61 -8.68 4.21 1.98
N LYS A 62 -8.53 3.48 0.88
CA LYS A 62 -9.46 3.54 -0.25
C LYS A 62 -10.19 2.22 -0.40
N ASN A 63 -11.51 2.29 -0.54
CA ASN A 63 -12.32 1.12 -0.85
C ASN A 63 -12.28 0.91 -2.38
N VAL A 64 -11.68 -0.17 -2.87
CA VAL A 64 -11.54 -0.42 -4.32
C VAL A 64 -12.88 -0.70 -5.03
N SER A 65 -13.98 -0.87 -4.27
CA SER A 65 -15.33 -0.93 -4.81
C SER A 65 -16.04 0.43 -4.86
N ASP A 66 -15.39 1.50 -4.40
CA ASP A 66 -15.90 2.86 -4.51
C ASP A 66 -15.94 3.29 -5.99
N PRO A 67 -17.12 3.54 -6.57
CA PRO A 67 -17.25 3.94 -7.98
C PRO A 67 -16.52 5.25 -8.30
N ALA A 68 -16.27 6.11 -7.30
CA ALA A 68 -15.53 7.36 -7.48
C ALA A 68 -14.03 7.14 -7.75
N LEU A 69 -13.50 5.93 -7.50
CA LEU A 69 -12.10 5.58 -7.80
C LEU A 69 -11.93 4.95 -9.19
N CYS A 70 -13.02 4.53 -9.83
CA CYS A 70 -12.95 3.86 -11.13
C CYS A 70 -12.99 4.92 -12.25
N MET A 71 -12.22 4.73 -13.33
CA MET A 71 -12.17 5.70 -14.42
C MET A 71 -13.54 5.85 -15.11
N PRO A 72 -13.89 7.03 -15.65
CA PRO A 72 -15.12 7.22 -16.42
C PRO A 72 -15.18 6.22 -17.59
N GLY A 73 -16.24 5.41 -17.66
CA GLY A 73 -16.46 4.44 -18.75
C GLY A 73 -16.40 2.96 -18.37
N TYR A 74 -16.12 2.62 -17.11
CA TYR A 74 -16.20 1.24 -16.61
C TYR A 74 -17.53 1.01 -15.87
N THR A 75 -18.32 0.02 -16.29
CA THR A 75 -19.58 -0.37 -15.63
C THR A 75 -19.47 -1.78 -15.05
N GLY A 76 -19.42 -1.89 -13.73
CA GLY A 76 -19.42 -3.19 -13.02
C GLY A 76 -18.81 -3.13 -11.63
N ASN A 77 -19.29 -3.98 -10.73
CA ASN A 77 -18.89 -4.06 -9.31
C ASN A 77 -17.53 -4.76 -9.10
N ARG A 78 -16.69 -4.80 -10.14
CA ARG A 78 -15.40 -5.49 -10.16
C ARG A 78 -14.34 -4.57 -10.76
N CYS A 79 -13.91 -3.57 -10.00
CA CYS A 79 -12.66 -2.84 -10.28
C CYS A 79 -11.41 -3.72 -10.01
N SER A 80 -11.59 -5.04 -9.76
CA SER A 80 -10.54 -6.04 -9.49
C SER A 80 -9.92 -6.67 -10.74
N ASP A 81 -10.46 -6.41 -11.93
CA ASP A 81 -9.89 -6.88 -13.21
C ASP A 81 -9.32 -5.73 -14.06
N ALA A 82 -9.19 -4.54 -13.46
CA ALA A 82 -8.34 -3.52 -14.02
C ALA A 82 -6.88 -3.88 -13.68
N THR A 83 -6.20 -4.54 -14.60
CA THR A 83 -4.75 -4.39 -14.74
C THR A 83 -4.44 -2.90 -15.00
N CYS A 84 -4.45 -2.07 -13.95
CA CYS A 84 -3.99 -0.69 -13.94
C CYS A 84 -3.78 -0.28 -12.47
N GLY A 85 -2.56 -0.20 -11.92
CA GLY A 85 -1.27 -0.41 -12.56
C GLY A 85 -0.16 -0.65 -11.54
N GLN A 86 0.67 -1.64 -11.87
CA GLN A 86 2.12 -1.55 -11.63
C GLN A 86 2.88 -1.35 -12.96
N HIS A 87 2.27 -1.55 -14.14
CA HIS A 87 2.91 -1.29 -15.44
C HIS A 87 1.86 -0.95 -16.51
N GLY A 88 2.02 0.17 -17.23
CA GLY A 88 1.34 0.39 -18.53
C GLY A 88 0.38 1.57 -18.59
N TYR A 89 0.56 2.38 -19.64
CA TYR A 89 -0.28 3.50 -20.05
C TYR A 89 -1.57 2.99 -20.70
N ALA A 90 -2.73 3.58 -20.35
CA ALA A 90 -3.97 3.37 -21.08
C ALA A 90 -3.95 4.18 -22.39
N GLN A 91 -4.14 3.51 -23.53
CA GLN A 91 -4.38 4.22 -24.79
C GLN A 91 -5.82 4.77 -24.79
N PRO A 92 -6.05 5.98 -25.34
CA PRO A 92 -7.37 6.59 -25.33
C PRO A 92 -8.34 5.75 -26.18
N ILE A 93 -9.55 5.55 -25.64
CA ILE A 93 -10.65 4.89 -26.35
C ILE A 93 -11.16 5.88 -27.40
N GLY A 94 -10.61 5.76 -28.60
CA GLY A 94 -11.06 6.45 -29.79
C GLY A 94 -10.48 5.76 -31.01
N LEU A 95 -11.36 5.12 -31.78
CA LEU A 95 -11.16 4.46 -33.08
C LEU A 95 -10.91 2.94 -33.03
N ASN A 96 -12.03 2.21 -33.15
CA ASN A 96 -12.21 0.96 -33.90
C ASN A 96 -10.98 0.05 -34.07
N ASP A 97 -10.84 -1.00 -33.25
CA ASP A 97 -10.55 -2.32 -33.81
C ASP A 97 -10.98 -3.44 -32.85
N PHE A 98 -11.78 -4.36 -33.38
CA PHE A 98 -12.19 -5.57 -32.70
C PHE A 98 -11.16 -6.66 -33.02
N ARG A 99 -10.64 -7.27 -31.96
CA ARG A 99 -9.96 -8.59 -31.87
C ARG A 99 -8.43 -8.57 -31.76
N GLN A 100 -8.00 -9.60 -31.04
CA GLN A 100 -6.65 -10.07 -30.72
C GLN A 100 -6.13 -9.48 -29.40
N PHE A 101 -5.95 -10.24 -28.32
CA PHE A 101 -5.54 -11.64 -28.25
C PHE A 101 -6.27 -12.35 -27.11
N GLN A 102 -7.08 -13.34 -27.46
CA GLN A 102 -7.41 -14.42 -26.53
C GLN A 102 -6.23 -15.42 -26.52
N MET A 103 -6.10 -16.21 -25.45
CA MET A 103 -5.76 -17.61 -25.66
C MET A 103 -6.95 -18.34 -26.28
#